data_AF-A0A8A3PMN2-F1
#
_entry.id   AF-A0A8A3PMN2-F1
#
_cell.length_a   1.000
_cell.length_b   1.000
_cell.length_c   1.000
_cell.angle_alpha   90.00
_cell.angle_beta   90.00
_cell.angle_gamma   90.00
#
_symmetry.space_group_name_H-M   'P 1'
#
loop_
_entity.id
_entity.type
_entity.pdbx_description
1 polymer ?
#
loop_
_entity_poly.entity_id
_entity_poly.type
_entity_poly.pdbx_seq_one_letter_code
_entity_poly.pdbx_strand_id
1 'polypeptide(L)'
;MKSSTLSALAAIVLPLVSAQLSGKVGPLTSRASKAAKICNVLDHGGKASKASDIGPALTSAFAACKNGGTVYVPPGDYGMTTFVTLSGGSAWALKLDGIIYRVNGGNGNMIMIKHTTDFELYSSTSKGAIQGYGYEYHRSSTYGPRLLRLFDVTNWSVHDIALVDSPSFHFSIDTCTNGEVYNMIIRGGNQGGLDGIDVWGKNMWIHDIEVTNKDECVTVKNPSKNFLIEDIYCNSSGGCGMGSYGNDNVAISDIIYNNVYTYKSNQMFMFKSNGGSGYVSNCQFNNFIGRSNAHSLNINAAWPQAEKAPGDGVIYENLSFNNWKGTAANAKARGPINLGCQSTAPCTNITITDFAIGSETGSTEVNVCQNAYGSGGCLKPDTGSRSAYSATQNLASLPAGYKAATMPRDLVTPFALDAMIPIPAIPDSFFPGRKPVYALMANGGGAPL
;
A
#
# COMPACT_ATOMS: atom_id res chain seq x y z
N MET A 1 25.43 52.61 -31.12
CA MET A 1 25.07 51.71 -32.25
C MET A 1 26.24 50.78 -32.46
N LYS A 2 26.21 49.46 -32.34
CA LYS A 2 25.16 48.45 -32.20
C LYS A 2 25.67 47.35 -31.26
N SER A 3 24.70 46.66 -30.69
CA SER A 3 24.72 45.62 -29.68
C SER A 3 25.58 44.40 -29.99
N SER A 4 26.21 43.87 -28.94
CA SER A 4 26.75 42.52 -28.85
C SER A 4 25.61 41.52 -28.63
N THR A 5 25.67 40.39 -29.34
CA THR A 5 24.84 39.21 -29.06
C THR A 5 25.72 38.18 -28.37
N LEU A 6 25.61 38.08 -27.05
CA LEU A 6 26.10 36.93 -26.29
C LEU A 6 24.92 35.97 -26.09
N SER A 7 25.02 34.79 -26.72
CA SER A 7 24.09 33.68 -26.54
C SER A 7 24.20 33.13 -25.12
N ALA A 8 23.13 33.24 -24.34
CA ALA A 8 22.99 32.52 -23.09
C ALA A 8 22.46 31.11 -23.38
N LEU A 9 23.31 30.10 -23.21
CA LEU A 9 22.88 28.71 -23.10
C LEU A 9 22.16 28.56 -21.75
N ALA A 10 20.83 28.48 -21.79
CA ALA A 10 20.04 28.06 -20.64
C ALA A 10 20.26 26.55 -20.44
N ALA A 11 20.97 26.19 -19.37
CA ALA A 11 21.03 24.81 -18.90
C ALA A 11 19.63 24.40 -18.41
N ILE A 12 18.93 23.61 -19.22
CA ILE A 12 17.73 22.90 -18.80
C ILE A 12 18.18 21.88 -17.75
N VAL A 13 17.90 22.18 -16.48
CA VAL A 13 17.94 21.17 -15.41
C VAL A 13 16.76 20.25 -15.65
N LEU A 14 16.99 19.18 -16.41
CA LEU A 14 16.12 18.01 -16.42
C LEU A 14 16.08 17.47 -14.98
N PRO A 15 14.90 17.29 -14.35
CA PRO A 15 14.87 16.45 -13.17
C PRO A 15 15.27 15.04 -13.64
N LEU A 16 16.43 14.58 -13.16
CA LEU A 16 16.89 13.21 -13.31
C LEU A 16 15.72 12.28 -13.02
N VAL A 17 15.39 11.44 -14.00
CA VAL A 17 14.59 10.24 -13.83
C VAL A 17 15.19 9.49 -12.64
N SER A 18 14.59 9.64 -11.46
CA SER A 18 14.99 8.82 -10.32
C SER A 18 14.52 7.42 -10.63
N ALA A 19 15.45 6.51 -10.89
CA ALA A 19 15.17 5.09 -10.89
C ALA A 19 15.23 4.64 -9.42
N GLN A 20 14.16 4.87 -8.65
CA GLN A 20 14.06 4.42 -7.25
C GLN A 20 14.06 2.88 -7.13
N LEU A 21 13.55 2.20 -8.17
CA LEU A 21 13.73 0.76 -8.33
C LEU A 21 15.20 0.49 -8.62
N SER A 22 15.78 -0.49 -7.93
CA SER A 22 17.18 -0.87 -8.08
C SER A 22 17.43 -1.84 -9.24
N GLY A 23 16.37 -2.30 -9.91
CA GLY A 23 16.44 -3.16 -11.08
C GLY A 23 15.05 -3.59 -11.56
N LYS A 24 15.02 -4.59 -12.47
CA LYS A 24 13.77 -5.18 -12.96
C LYS A 24 12.97 -5.79 -11.81
N VAL A 25 11.65 -5.58 -11.85
CA VAL A 25 10.66 -6.26 -11.01
C VAL A 25 9.86 -7.27 -11.85
N GLY A 26 9.07 -8.11 -11.18
CA GLY A 26 8.21 -9.09 -11.85
C GLY A 26 8.87 -10.44 -12.11
N PRO A 27 8.13 -11.40 -12.69
CA PRO A 27 8.63 -12.73 -13.01
C PRO A 27 9.75 -12.71 -14.07
N LEU A 28 10.58 -13.75 -14.05
CA LEU A 28 11.68 -13.91 -15.00
C LEU A 28 11.21 -14.55 -16.31
N THR A 29 10.33 -15.55 -16.21
CA THR A 29 9.79 -16.27 -17.37
C THR A 29 8.33 -15.88 -17.62
N SER A 30 7.92 -15.91 -18.90
CA SER A 30 6.58 -15.50 -19.30
C SER A 30 5.52 -16.52 -18.88
N ARG A 31 4.28 -16.04 -18.70
CA ARG A 31 3.09 -16.91 -18.55
C ARG A 31 3.01 -17.99 -19.62
N ALA A 32 3.31 -17.66 -20.87
CA ALA A 32 3.26 -18.61 -21.99
C ALA A 32 4.26 -19.77 -21.80
N SER A 33 5.46 -19.48 -21.28
CA SER A 33 6.45 -20.53 -20.95
C SER A 33 5.93 -21.44 -19.83
N LYS A 34 5.37 -20.87 -18.77
CA LYS A 34 4.82 -21.62 -17.62
C LYS A 34 3.55 -22.39 -17.98
N ALA A 35 2.83 -21.97 -19.03
CA ALA A 35 1.61 -22.62 -19.52
C ALA A 35 1.89 -23.88 -20.36
N ALA A 36 3.16 -24.21 -20.65
CA ALA A 36 3.52 -25.47 -21.29
C ALA A 36 3.14 -26.70 -20.43
N LYS A 37 3.02 -26.52 -19.11
CA LYS A 37 2.47 -27.51 -18.19
C LYS A 37 1.39 -26.86 -17.32
N ILE A 38 0.15 -27.33 -17.45
CA ILE A 38 -0.97 -26.85 -16.64
C ILE A 38 -1.42 -27.96 -15.69
N CYS A 39 -1.47 -27.65 -14.40
CA CYS A 39 -2.04 -28.50 -13.36
C CYS A 39 -3.36 -27.87 -12.93
N ASN A 40 -4.44 -28.26 -13.59
CA ASN A 40 -5.79 -27.79 -13.29
C ASN A 40 -6.27 -28.42 -11.98
N VAL A 41 -6.72 -27.62 -11.02
CA VAL A 41 -7.17 -28.13 -9.71
C VAL A 41 -8.29 -29.17 -9.83
N LEU A 42 -9.09 -29.14 -10.90
CA LEU A 42 -10.14 -30.14 -11.15
C LEU A 42 -9.56 -31.54 -11.42
N ASP A 43 -8.41 -31.62 -12.09
CA ASP A 43 -7.70 -32.89 -12.35
C ASP A 43 -6.97 -33.41 -11.10
N HIS A 44 -6.89 -32.58 -10.07
CA HIS A 44 -6.28 -32.87 -8.77
C HIS A 44 -7.32 -33.05 -7.65
N GLY A 45 -8.56 -33.39 -8.02
CA GLY A 45 -9.65 -33.70 -7.08
C GLY A 45 -10.47 -32.50 -6.61
N GLY A 46 -10.16 -31.29 -7.10
CA GLY A 46 -10.93 -30.09 -6.85
C GLY A 46 -12.30 -30.15 -7.53
N LYS A 47 -13.28 -29.43 -6.97
CA LYS A 47 -14.62 -29.28 -7.53
C LYS A 47 -15.03 -27.82 -7.47
N ALA A 48 -15.60 -27.30 -8.54
CA ALA A 48 -16.22 -25.97 -8.57
C ALA A 48 -17.54 -25.99 -7.78
N SER A 49 -17.42 -26.02 -6.46
CA SER A 49 -18.52 -25.89 -5.52
C SER A 49 -18.06 -25.16 -4.25
N LYS A 50 -18.87 -24.23 -3.74
CA LYS A 50 -18.66 -23.60 -2.42
C LYS A 50 -18.63 -24.58 -1.25
N ALA A 51 -19.16 -25.79 -1.42
CA ALA A 51 -19.20 -26.82 -0.39
C ALA A 51 -17.99 -27.78 -0.43
N SER A 52 -17.19 -27.77 -1.49
CA SER A 52 -16.04 -28.67 -1.65
C SER A 52 -14.75 -27.95 -1.34
N ASP A 53 -13.87 -28.57 -0.52
CA ASP A 53 -12.59 -27.98 -0.14
C ASP A 53 -11.56 -28.04 -1.28
N ILE A 54 -11.14 -26.87 -1.75
CA ILE A 54 -10.11 -26.72 -2.78
C ILE A 54 -8.68 -26.88 -2.24
N GLY A 55 -8.46 -26.78 -0.92
CA GLY A 55 -7.12 -26.79 -0.32
C GLY A 55 -6.24 -27.99 -0.72
N PRO A 56 -6.73 -29.24 -0.60
CA PRO A 56 -5.99 -30.42 -1.02
C PRO A 56 -5.66 -30.43 -2.53
N ALA A 57 -6.60 -29.96 -3.36
CA ALA A 57 -6.42 -29.90 -4.82
C ALA A 57 -5.36 -28.87 -5.22
N LEU A 58 -5.35 -27.69 -4.59
CA LEU A 58 -4.30 -26.68 -4.76
C LEU A 58 -2.93 -27.24 -4.39
N THR A 59 -2.82 -27.93 -3.25
CA THR A 59 -1.57 -28.52 -2.78
C THR A 59 -1.04 -29.58 -3.75
N SER A 60 -1.92 -30.46 -4.23
CA SER A 60 -1.58 -31.51 -5.20
C SER A 60 -1.19 -30.94 -6.57
N ALA A 61 -1.94 -29.97 -7.10
CA ALA A 61 -1.63 -29.30 -8.34
C ALA A 61 -0.31 -28.52 -8.25
N PHE A 62 -0.07 -27.83 -7.13
CA PHE A 62 1.20 -27.17 -6.86
C PHE A 62 2.36 -28.18 -6.84
N ALA A 63 2.24 -29.30 -6.14
CA ALA A 63 3.29 -30.32 -6.12
C ALA A 63 3.67 -30.80 -7.54
N ALA A 64 2.70 -30.89 -8.43
CA ALA A 64 2.92 -31.26 -9.82
C ALA A 64 3.50 -30.13 -10.69
N CYS A 65 3.17 -28.86 -10.44
CA CYS A 65 3.53 -27.73 -11.30
C CYS A 65 4.54 -26.72 -10.72
N LYS A 66 4.99 -26.89 -9.48
CA LYS A 66 5.87 -25.91 -8.79
C LYS A 66 7.22 -25.67 -9.46
N ASN A 67 7.63 -26.49 -10.42
CA ASN A 67 8.87 -26.35 -11.19
C ASN A 67 8.53 -26.16 -12.68
N GLY A 68 8.32 -24.92 -13.12
CA GLY A 68 8.10 -24.61 -14.53
C GLY A 68 6.64 -24.65 -15.03
N GLY A 69 5.65 -24.84 -14.16
CA GLY A 69 4.24 -25.04 -14.55
C GLY A 69 3.26 -23.98 -14.03
N THR A 70 2.01 -24.10 -14.45
CA THR A 70 0.89 -23.26 -14.01
C THR A 70 -0.11 -24.08 -13.22
N VAL A 71 -0.34 -23.73 -11.96
CA VAL A 71 -1.51 -24.18 -11.21
C VAL A 71 -2.71 -23.37 -11.70
N TYR A 72 -3.75 -24.04 -12.17
CA TYR A 72 -4.92 -23.38 -12.74
C TYR A 72 -6.18 -23.64 -11.92
N VAL A 73 -6.81 -22.55 -11.46
CA VAL A 73 -8.15 -22.55 -10.87
C VAL A 73 -9.10 -21.96 -11.92
N PRO A 74 -9.90 -22.80 -12.62
CA PRO A 74 -10.81 -22.32 -13.65
C PRO A 74 -11.97 -21.49 -13.10
N PRO A 75 -12.75 -20.81 -13.95
CA PRO A 75 -13.96 -20.11 -13.53
C PRO A 75 -14.91 -21.04 -12.76
N GLY A 76 -15.40 -20.56 -11.63
CA GLY A 76 -16.27 -21.30 -10.73
C GLY A 76 -16.14 -20.81 -9.30
N ASP A 77 -17.02 -21.29 -8.44
CA ASP A 77 -16.96 -21.03 -7.00
C ASP A 77 -16.31 -22.21 -6.28
N TYR A 78 -15.38 -21.95 -5.37
CA TYR A 78 -14.62 -22.99 -4.66
C TYR A 78 -14.64 -22.74 -3.16
N GLY A 79 -15.09 -23.71 -2.37
CA GLY A 79 -14.96 -23.66 -0.92
C GLY A 79 -13.52 -23.89 -0.49
N MET A 80 -13.09 -23.26 0.59
CA MET A 80 -11.80 -23.53 1.24
C MET A 80 -12.01 -23.73 2.74
N THR A 81 -11.74 -24.95 3.20
CA THR A 81 -11.67 -25.31 4.62
C THR A 81 -10.25 -25.59 5.08
N THR A 82 -9.39 -26.11 4.18
CA THR A 82 -7.98 -26.36 4.47
C THR A 82 -7.13 -25.27 3.85
N PHE A 83 -6.48 -24.45 4.70
CA PHE A 83 -5.55 -23.42 4.25
C PHE A 83 -4.24 -24.03 3.76
N VAL A 84 -3.60 -23.37 2.78
CA VAL A 84 -2.45 -23.93 2.07
C VAL A 84 -1.19 -23.11 2.27
N THR A 85 -0.06 -23.81 2.40
CA THR A 85 1.28 -23.24 2.29
C THR A 85 1.98 -23.88 1.10
N LEU A 86 2.16 -23.10 0.04
CA LEU A 86 2.82 -23.52 -1.19
C LEU A 86 4.27 -23.01 -1.15
N SER A 87 5.22 -23.94 -0.98
CA SER A 87 6.61 -23.63 -0.67
C SER A 87 7.59 -24.25 -1.67
N GLY A 88 8.68 -23.54 -1.96
CA GLY A 88 9.78 -24.09 -2.75
C GLY A 88 9.46 -24.22 -4.24
N GLY A 89 8.72 -23.25 -4.80
CA GLY A 89 8.44 -23.20 -6.24
C GLY A 89 9.50 -22.40 -7.01
N SER A 90 9.66 -22.74 -8.29
CA SER A 90 10.56 -22.07 -9.22
C SER A 90 9.91 -22.00 -10.61
N ALA A 91 9.89 -20.80 -11.20
CA ALA A 91 9.33 -20.56 -12.53
C ALA A 91 7.88 -21.07 -12.69
N TRP A 92 7.01 -20.73 -11.75
CA TRP A 92 5.63 -21.24 -11.74
C TRP A 92 4.61 -20.10 -11.60
N ALA A 93 3.35 -20.40 -11.90
CA ALA A 93 2.25 -19.43 -11.78
C ALA A 93 1.02 -20.04 -11.12
N LEU A 94 0.27 -19.21 -10.40
CA LEU A 94 -1.08 -19.50 -9.94
C LEU A 94 -2.06 -18.65 -10.76
N LYS A 95 -2.73 -19.29 -11.71
CA LYS A 95 -3.79 -18.66 -12.52
C LYS A 95 -5.13 -18.86 -11.82
N LEU A 96 -5.65 -17.80 -11.22
CA LEU A 96 -6.93 -17.76 -10.49
C LEU A 96 -8.01 -17.10 -11.35
N ASP A 97 -8.76 -17.88 -12.12
CA ASP A 97 -9.95 -17.39 -12.85
C ASP A 97 -11.27 -17.65 -12.09
N GLY A 98 -11.23 -18.48 -11.04
CA GLY A 98 -12.36 -18.74 -10.14
C GLY A 98 -12.38 -17.85 -8.89
N ILE A 99 -13.37 -18.09 -8.03
CA ILE A 99 -13.53 -17.42 -6.74
C ILE A 99 -13.38 -18.43 -5.61
N ILE A 100 -12.45 -18.17 -4.68
CA ILE A 100 -12.24 -18.97 -3.48
C ILE A 100 -13.01 -18.35 -2.32
N TYR A 101 -13.86 -19.12 -1.66
CA TYR A 101 -14.65 -18.71 -0.49
C TYR A 101 -14.13 -19.41 0.75
N ARG A 102 -13.84 -18.65 1.81
CA ARG A 102 -13.63 -19.24 3.14
C ARG A 102 -14.92 -19.94 3.58
N VAL A 103 -14.84 -21.19 4.03
CA VAL A 103 -16.00 -21.94 4.53
C VAL A 103 -15.97 -22.09 6.05
N ASN A 104 -14.82 -22.46 6.62
CA ASN A 104 -14.66 -22.64 8.06
C ASN A 104 -13.64 -21.65 8.65
N GLY A 105 -13.55 -21.62 9.97
CA GLY A 105 -12.53 -20.84 10.65
C GLY A 105 -11.16 -21.50 10.64
N GLY A 106 -10.14 -20.74 11.05
CA GLY A 106 -8.77 -21.21 11.21
C GLY A 106 -7.84 -20.05 11.61
N ASN A 107 -6.59 -20.35 11.90
CA ASN A 107 -5.55 -19.35 12.15
C ASN A 107 -4.54 -19.33 11.00
N GLY A 108 -3.72 -18.28 10.93
CA GLY A 108 -2.67 -18.17 9.92
C GLY A 108 -3.14 -17.46 8.66
N ASN A 109 -2.84 -18.01 7.49
CA ASN A 109 -3.13 -17.42 6.17
C ASN A 109 -3.88 -18.45 5.33
N MET A 110 -4.95 -18.05 4.64
CA MET A 110 -5.70 -18.94 3.73
C MET A 110 -4.79 -19.50 2.63
N ILE A 111 -4.01 -18.61 2.01
CA ILE A 111 -2.99 -18.96 1.03
C ILE A 111 -1.68 -18.29 1.42
N MET A 112 -0.66 -19.11 1.67
CA MET A 112 0.72 -18.64 1.85
C MET A 112 1.60 -19.18 0.72
N ILE A 113 2.29 -18.29 0.03
CA ILE A 113 3.35 -18.63 -0.92
C ILE A 113 4.69 -18.30 -0.27
N LYS A 114 5.62 -19.26 -0.20
CA LYS A 114 6.91 -18.99 0.43
C LYS A 114 8.12 -19.64 -0.22
N HIS A 115 9.31 -19.10 0.04
CA HIS A 115 10.59 -19.62 -0.44
C HIS A 115 10.53 -19.96 -1.94
N THR A 116 10.11 -18.99 -2.74
CA THR A 116 9.75 -19.19 -4.15
C THR A 116 10.45 -18.15 -5.02
N THR A 117 10.83 -18.54 -6.24
CA THR A 117 11.41 -17.62 -7.23
C THR A 117 10.69 -17.71 -8.58
N ASP A 118 10.65 -16.60 -9.31
CA ASP A 118 10.00 -16.51 -10.62
C ASP A 118 8.52 -16.93 -10.57
N PHE A 119 7.72 -16.13 -9.86
CA PHE A 119 6.33 -16.44 -9.52
C PHE A 119 5.34 -15.41 -10.08
N GLU A 120 4.15 -15.86 -10.46
CA GLU A 120 3.07 -14.97 -10.88
C GLU A 120 1.72 -15.49 -10.36
N LEU A 121 1.00 -14.66 -9.62
CA LEU A 121 -0.41 -14.88 -9.28
C LEU A 121 -1.27 -13.89 -10.05
N TYR A 122 -2.16 -14.41 -10.89
CA TYR A 122 -2.97 -13.55 -11.74
C TYR A 122 -4.34 -14.15 -12.06
N SER A 123 -5.27 -13.31 -12.51
CA SER A 123 -6.47 -13.74 -13.23
C SER A 123 -6.37 -13.35 -14.69
N SER A 124 -6.66 -14.27 -15.61
CA SER A 124 -6.77 -13.92 -17.04
C SER A 124 -8.06 -13.19 -17.38
N THR A 125 -9.03 -13.23 -16.47
CA THR A 125 -10.35 -12.62 -16.64
C THR A 125 -10.53 -11.34 -15.84
N SER A 126 -9.51 -10.94 -15.05
CA SER A 126 -9.58 -9.84 -14.07
C SER A 126 -10.76 -9.97 -13.10
N LYS A 127 -11.25 -11.20 -12.89
CA LYS A 127 -12.41 -11.55 -12.04
C LYS A 127 -12.09 -12.59 -10.97
N GLY A 128 -10.86 -13.12 -10.96
CA GLY A 128 -10.39 -14.01 -9.90
C GLY A 128 -10.44 -13.31 -8.55
N ALA A 129 -10.95 -13.99 -7.53
CA ALA A 129 -11.13 -13.38 -6.23
C ALA A 129 -10.96 -14.36 -5.06
N ILE A 130 -10.61 -13.82 -3.90
CA ILE A 130 -10.67 -14.52 -2.62
C ILE A 130 -11.68 -13.78 -1.73
N GLN A 131 -12.77 -14.46 -1.39
CA GLN A 131 -13.80 -14.01 -0.47
C GLN A 131 -13.58 -14.60 0.92
N GLY A 132 -13.18 -13.76 1.86
CA GLY A 132 -12.81 -14.15 3.21
C GLY A 132 -13.96 -14.28 4.20
N TYR A 133 -15.15 -13.73 3.92
CA TYR A 133 -16.27 -13.66 4.87
C TYR A 133 -15.85 -13.20 6.28
N GLY A 134 -15.01 -12.17 6.35
CA GLY A 134 -14.53 -11.55 7.58
C GLY A 134 -15.65 -11.07 8.50
N TYR A 135 -16.77 -10.62 7.95
CA TYR A 135 -17.97 -10.22 8.70
C TYR A 135 -18.52 -11.29 9.65
N GLU A 136 -18.21 -12.58 9.43
CA GLU A 136 -18.56 -13.66 10.37
C GLU A 136 -17.77 -13.59 11.68
N TYR A 137 -16.54 -13.08 11.62
CA TYR A 137 -15.71 -12.81 12.79
C TYR A 137 -16.01 -11.44 13.40
N HIS A 138 -16.17 -10.43 12.54
CA HIS A 138 -16.27 -9.03 12.98
C HIS A 138 -17.60 -8.71 13.68
N ARG A 139 -18.71 -9.38 13.32
CA ARG A 139 -19.99 -9.27 14.06
C ARG A 139 -19.88 -9.67 15.54
N SER A 140 -18.85 -10.45 15.88
CA SER A 140 -18.54 -10.90 17.24
C SER A 140 -17.29 -10.21 17.81
N SER A 141 -16.82 -9.13 17.17
CA SER A 141 -15.61 -8.39 17.56
C SER A 141 -14.35 -9.25 17.66
N THR A 142 -14.23 -10.25 16.78
CA THR A 142 -13.05 -11.13 16.68
C THR A 142 -12.36 -10.99 15.34
N TYR A 143 -11.14 -11.50 15.24
CA TYR A 143 -10.40 -11.62 14.00
C TYR A 143 -10.15 -13.09 13.68
N GLY A 144 -9.91 -13.37 12.40
CA GLY A 144 -9.62 -14.71 11.91
C GLY A 144 -8.32 -14.78 11.10
N PRO A 145 -8.25 -15.65 10.09
CA PRO A 145 -7.07 -15.79 9.26
C PRO A 145 -6.88 -14.58 8.32
N ARG A 146 -5.66 -14.44 7.81
CA ARG A 146 -5.32 -13.51 6.71
C ARG A 146 -5.63 -14.19 5.38
N LEU A 147 -5.85 -13.43 4.30
CA LEU A 147 -6.15 -14.05 2.99
C LEU A 147 -4.87 -14.53 2.31
N LEU A 148 -3.96 -13.62 1.99
CA LEU A 148 -2.78 -13.88 1.18
C LEU A 148 -1.51 -13.45 1.91
N ARG A 149 -0.51 -14.32 1.94
CA ARG A 149 0.85 -13.97 2.37
C ARG A 149 1.88 -14.48 1.39
N LEU A 150 2.76 -13.58 0.94
CA LEU A 150 4.02 -13.93 0.30
C LEU A 150 5.13 -13.81 1.34
N PHE A 151 6.00 -14.81 1.43
CA PHE A 151 7.14 -14.81 2.34
C PHE A 151 8.42 -15.30 1.66
N ASP A 152 9.45 -14.47 1.61
CA ASP A 152 10.72 -14.83 0.96
C ASP A 152 10.50 -15.28 -0.50
N VAL A 153 9.87 -14.39 -1.27
CA VAL A 153 9.57 -14.58 -2.70
C VAL A 153 10.39 -13.59 -3.52
N THR A 154 11.05 -14.07 -4.58
CA THR A 154 11.93 -13.25 -5.43
C THR A 154 11.53 -13.31 -6.91
N ASN A 155 11.58 -12.17 -7.61
CA ASN A 155 11.17 -12.01 -9.02
C ASN A 155 9.72 -12.48 -9.22
N TRP A 156 8.77 -11.63 -8.85
CA TRP A 156 7.38 -12.06 -8.77
C TRP A 156 6.39 -10.95 -9.10
N SER A 157 5.17 -11.35 -9.44
CA SER A 157 4.04 -10.41 -9.48
C SER A 157 2.73 -10.99 -8.96
N VAL A 158 1.87 -10.11 -8.45
CA VAL A 158 0.49 -10.41 -8.07
C VAL A 158 -0.41 -9.34 -8.69
N HIS A 159 -1.35 -9.74 -9.55
CA HIS A 159 -2.17 -8.76 -10.26
C HIS A 159 -3.51 -9.31 -10.74
N ASP A 160 -4.41 -8.40 -11.15
CA ASP A 160 -5.71 -8.73 -11.77
C ASP A 160 -6.62 -9.62 -10.89
N ILE A 161 -6.52 -9.51 -9.57
CA ILE A 161 -7.37 -10.24 -8.62
C ILE A 161 -7.99 -9.30 -7.58
N ALA A 162 -9.11 -9.75 -6.99
CA ALA A 162 -9.75 -9.08 -5.87
C ALA A 162 -9.55 -9.84 -4.54
N LEU A 163 -9.27 -9.10 -3.46
CA LEU A 163 -9.20 -9.64 -2.11
C LEU A 163 -10.30 -9.00 -1.26
N VAL A 164 -11.25 -9.80 -0.78
CA VAL A 164 -12.51 -9.27 -0.26
C VAL A 164 -12.81 -9.85 1.12
N ASP A 165 -13.16 -8.96 2.04
CA ASP A 165 -13.65 -9.24 3.39
C ASP A 165 -12.72 -10.16 4.17
N SER A 166 -11.46 -9.77 4.32
CA SER A 166 -10.52 -10.55 5.13
C SER A 166 -10.97 -10.59 6.59
N PRO A 167 -10.94 -11.75 7.26
CA PRO A 167 -11.08 -11.82 8.71
C PRO A 167 -10.00 -11.05 9.50
N SER A 168 -8.85 -10.78 8.87
CA SER A 168 -7.75 -9.95 9.40
C SER A 168 -7.09 -9.22 8.21
N PHE A 169 -5.79 -9.41 7.95
CA PHE A 169 -5.08 -8.74 6.85
C PHE A 169 -5.42 -9.35 5.48
N HIS A 170 -5.50 -8.53 4.44
CA HIS A 170 -5.80 -8.99 3.09
C HIS A 170 -4.54 -9.53 2.42
N PHE A 171 -3.47 -8.73 2.37
CA PHE A 171 -2.24 -9.12 1.69
C PHE A 171 -0.98 -8.68 2.46
N SER A 172 -0.20 -9.65 2.93
CA SER A 172 1.11 -9.40 3.52
C SER A 172 2.23 -9.85 2.59
N ILE A 173 3.21 -8.98 2.36
CA ILE A 173 4.41 -9.22 1.54
C ILE A 173 5.61 -9.13 2.48
N ASP A 174 6.13 -10.30 2.84
CA ASP A 174 7.14 -10.46 3.87
C ASP A 174 8.49 -10.81 3.25
N THR A 175 9.50 -9.97 3.47
CA THR A 175 10.90 -10.23 3.08
C THR A 175 11.03 -10.62 1.60
N CYS A 176 10.24 -10.00 0.73
CA CYS A 176 10.23 -10.32 -0.69
C CYS A 176 11.22 -9.44 -1.47
N THR A 177 11.57 -9.80 -2.71
CA THR A 177 12.46 -8.99 -3.58
C THR A 177 12.03 -8.99 -5.05
N ASN A 178 12.24 -7.89 -5.77
CA ASN A 178 11.93 -7.74 -7.21
C ASN A 178 10.45 -8.04 -7.52
N GLY A 179 9.55 -7.42 -6.76
CA GLY A 179 8.11 -7.66 -6.84
C GLY A 179 7.35 -6.56 -7.56
N GLU A 180 6.28 -6.94 -8.26
CA GLU A 180 5.32 -6.03 -8.89
C GLU A 180 3.89 -6.37 -8.47
N VAL A 181 3.12 -5.40 -7.98
CA VAL A 181 1.72 -5.60 -7.54
C VAL A 181 0.85 -4.55 -8.21
N TYR A 182 -0.15 -4.98 -8.97
CA TYR A 182 -0.96 -4.04 -9.73
C TYR A 182 -2.33 -4.54 -10.15
N ASN A 183 -3.18 -3.62 -10.62
CA ASN A 183 -4.54 -3.94 -11.07
C ASN A 183 -5.28 -4.78 -10.02
N MET A 184 -5.33 -4.29 -8.79
CA MET A 184 -5.98 -4.98 -7.68
C MET A 184 -7.04 -4.12 -7.03
N ILE A 185 -8.04 -4.77 -6.47
CA ILE A 185 -9.00 -4.15 -5.57
C ILE A 185 -9.10 -4.97 -4.28
N ILE A 186 -8.94 -4.27 -3.16
CA ILE A 186 -9.01 -4.82 -1.81
C ILE A 186 -10.18 -4.15 -1.08
N ARG A 187 -11.05 -4.94 -0.47
CA ARG A 187 -12.25 -4.41 0.19
C ARG A 187 -12.58 -5.19 1.46
N GLY A 188 -12.34 -4.57 2.61
CA GLY A 188 -12.66 -5.08 3.94
C GLY A 188 -13.69 -4.24 4.69
N GLY A 189 -14.00 -4.69 5.90
CA GLY A 189 -14.90 -4.00 6.82
C GLY A 189 -14.31 -2.70 7.39
N ASN A 190 -15.18 -1.85 7.93
CA ASN A 190 -14.81 -0.54 8.47
C ASN A 190 -14.29 -0.61 9.92
N GLN A 191 -13.22 -1.38 10.16
CA GLN A 191 -12.49 -1.42 11.45
C GLN A 191 -10.98 -1.59 11.28
N GLY A 192 -10.22 -1.30 12.34
CA GLY A 192 -8.77 -1.55 12.39
C GLY A 192 -8.43 -3.05 12.31
N GLY A 193 -7.16 -3.39 12.08
CA GLY A 193 -6.67 -4.77 11.95
C GLY A 193 -7.10 -5.50 10.67
N LEU A 194 -7.66 -4.77 9.71
CA LEU A 194 -8.12 -5.25 8.40
C LEU A 194 -7.26 -4.71 7.25
N ASP A 195 -5.95 -4.72 7.48
CA ASP A 195 -4.89 -4.14 6.66
C ASP A 195 -5.03 -4.58 5.20
N GLY A 196 -4.84 -3.64 4.28
CA GLY A 196 -4.89 -3.87 2.84
C GLY A 196 -3.63 -4.57 2.38
N ILE A 197 -2.57 -3.78 2.18
CA ILE A 197 -1.23 -4.27 1.85
C ILE A 197 -0.23 -3.84 2.90
N ASP A 198 0.38 -4.82 3.56
CA ASP A 198 1.60 -4.64 4.34
C ASP A 198 2.79 -5.17 3.54
N VAL A 199 3.85 -4.38 3.40
CA VAL A 199 5.01 -4.77 2.60
C VAL A 199 6.34 -4.45 3.27
N TRP A 200 7.26 -5.41 3.24
CA TRP A 200 8.68 -5.19 3.48
C TRP A 200 9.57 -6.09 2.63
N GLY A 201 10.78 -5.62 2.32
CA GLY A 201 11.63 -6.26 1.31
C GLY A 201 12.46 -5.28 0.50
N LYS A 202 12.79 -5.64 -0.74
CA LYS A 202 13.65 -4.83 -1.62
C LYS A 202 13.12 -4.76 -3.05
N ASN A 203 13.26 -3.62 -3.70
CA ASN A 203 12.91 -3.46 -5.12
C ASN A 203 11.46 -3.85 -5.42
N MET A 204 10.51 -3.03 -4.96
CA MET A 204 9.07 -3.27 -5.11
C MET A 204 8.41 -2.16 -5.92
N TRP A 205 7.60 -2.54 -6.89
CA TRP A 205 6.70 -1.62 -7.59
C TRP A 205 5.25 -1.99 -7.27
N ILE A 206 4.51 -1.09 -6.64
CA ILE A 206 3.13 -1.32 -6.21
C ILE A 206 2.30 -0.19 -6.78
N HIS A 207 1.40 -0.49 -7.71
CA HIS A 207 0.65 0.56 -8.39
C HIS A 207 -0.73 0.14 -8.85
N ASP A 208 -1.62 1.09 -9.13
CA ASP A 208 -2.96 0.79 -9.65
C ASP A 208 -3.75 -0.13 -8.70
N ILE A 209 -3.88 0.30 -7.44
CA ILE A 209 -4.56 -0.46 -6.39
C ILE A 209 -5.60 0.40 -5.70
N GLU A 210 -6.81 -0.13 -5.54
CA GLU A 210 -7.83 0.43 -4.67
C GLU A 210 -7.95 -0.37 -3.38
N VAL A 211 -7.97 0.32 -2.23
CA VAL A 211 -8.17 -0.28 -0.92
C VAL A 211 -9.32 0.42 -0.17
N THR A 212 -10.26 -0.38 0.32
CA THR A 212 -11.30 0.04 1.26
C THR A 212 -11.20 -0.80 2.53
N ASN A 213 -11.09 -0.18 3.70
CA ASN A 213 -11.02 -0.81 5.02
C ASN A 213 -11.06 0.28 6.11
N LYS A 214 -10.51 0.06 7.31
CA LYS A 214 -10.25 1.16 8.26
C LYS A 214 -8.88 1.10 8.94
N ASP A 215 -7.96 0.38 8.30
CA ASP A 215 -6.55 0.28 8.68
C ASP A 215 -5.65 0.50 7.45
N GLU A 216 -4.43 -0.02 7.45
CA GLU A 216 -3.43 0.17 6.40
C GLU A 216 -4.01 0.10 4.97
N CYS A 217 -3.74 1.14 4.16
CA CYS A 217 -4.00 1.10 2.72
C CYS A 217 -2.89 0.30 2.02
N VAL A 218 -1.79 0.97 1.67
CA VAL A 218 -0.52 0.35 1.29
C VAL A 218 0.55 0.89 2.25
N THR A 219 1.02 0.04 3.16
CA THR A 219 1.91 0.44 4.26
C THR A 219 3.25 -0.29 4.20
N VAL A 220 4.33 0.48 4.26
CA VAL A 220 5.70 -0.04 4.29
C VAL A 220 6.08 -0.37 5.75
N LYS A 221 6.55 -1.60 5.95
CA LYS A 221 7.15 -2.08 7.19
C LYS A 221 8.67 -2.19 7.04
N ASN A 222 9.36 -2.58 8.10
CA ASN A 222 10.82 -2.67 8.15
C ASN A 222 11.33 -4.13 8.08
N PRO A 223 12.53 -4.35 7.50
CA PRO A 223 13.35 -3.41 6.72
C PRO A 223 12.85 -3.29 5.26
N SER A 224 13.00 -2.11 4.65
CA SER A 224 12.57 -1.88 3.26
C SER A 224 13.51 -1.00 2.46
N LYS A 225 13.72 -1.31 1.18
CA LYS A 225 14.55 -0.49 0.30
C LYS A 225 14.10 -0.48 -1.14
N ASN A 226 14.20 0.67 -1.82
CA ASN A 226 14.00 0.81 -3.26
C ASN A 226 12.56 0.50 -3.69
N PHE A 227 11.58 1.22 -3.15
CA PHE A 227 10.17 1.01 -3.50
C PHE A 227 9.64 2.17 -4.33
N LEU A 228 8.81 1.84 -5.32
CA LEU A 228 7.94 2.76 -6.04
C LEU A 228 6.49 2.37 -5.75
N ILE A 229 5.74 3.25 -5.10
CA ILE A 229 4.34 3.05 -4.77
C ILE A 229 3.54 4.17 -5.41
N GLU A 230 2.70 3.89 -6.40
CA GLU A 230 2.02 4.96 -7.13
C GLU A 230 0.64 4.63 -7.66
N ASP A 231 -0.16 5.66 -7.96
CA ASP A 231 -1.52 5.48 -8.48
C ASP A 231 -2.36 4.61 -7.50
N ILE A 232 -2.38 5.02 -6.24
CA ILE A 232 -3.07 4.33 -5.14
C ILE A 232 -4.36 5.06 -4.76
N TYR A 233 -5.47 4.30 -4.67
CA TYR A 233 -6.76 4.80 -4.24
C TYR A 233 -7.15 4.23 -2.87
N CYS A 234 -6.91 4.99 -1.81
CA CYS A 234 -7.40 4.67 -0.47
C CYS A 234 -8.84 5.20 -0.31
N ASN A 235 -9.83 4.34 -0.59
CA ASN A 235 -11.24 4.69 -0.70
C ASN A 235 -12.02 4.30 0.56
N SER A 236 -12.13 5.22 1.53
CA SER A 236 -12.53 4.92 2.91
C SER A 236 -11.64 3.83 3.50
N SER A 237 -10.43 4.21 3.94
CA SER A 237 -9.38 3.34 4.48
C SER A 237 -8.87 3.89 5.83
N GLY A 238 -7.87 3.26 6.44
CA GLY A 238 -6.97 3.96 7.36
C GLY A 238 -6.05 4.94 6.63
N GLY A 239 -5.63 4.60 5.41
CA GLY A 239 -4.69 5.37 4.60
C GLY A 239 -3.29 4.76 4.60
N CYS A 240 -2.40 5.28 3.75
CA CYS A 240 -1.03 4.79 3.65
C CYS A 240 -0.21 5.18 4.90
N GLY A 241 0.89 4.47 5.12
CA GLY A 241 1.79 4.81 6.21
C GLY A 241 3.08 4.01 6.23
N MET A 242 3.79 4.18 7.34
CA MET A 242 5.05 3.55 7.67
C MET A 242 5.10 3.21 9.16
N GLY A 243 5.39 1.95 9.48
CA GLY A 243 5.42 1.41 10.84
C GLY A 243 4.22 0.51 11.18
N SER A 244 3.91 0.26 12.45
CA SER A 244 4.53 0.85 13.62
C SER A 244 5.91 0.33 13.93
N TYR A 245 6.82 1.24 14.28
CA TYR A 245 8.14 0.90 14.78
C TYR A 245 8.16 0.93 16.31
N GLY A 246 8.52 -0.21 16.89
CA GLY A 246 8.77 -0.35 18.31
C GLY A 246 10.15 -0.95 18.49
N ASN A 247 10.22 -2.27 18.67
CA ASN A 247 11.42 -2.98 19.10
C ASN A 247 12.36 -3.43 17.95
N ASP A 248 12.38 -2.66 16.86
CA ASP A 248 13.06 -3.03 15.62
C ASP A 248 14.05 -1.93 15.23
N ASN A 249 15.30 -2.27 14.91
CA ASN A 249 16.30 -1.29 14.49
C ASN A 249 16.11 -0.94 13.01
N VAL A 250 15.04 -0.20 12.75
CA VAL A 250 14.45 0.14 11.44
C VAL A 250 15.51 0.52 10.42
N ALA A 251 15.44 -0.05 9.22
CA ALA A 251 16.30 0.28 8.11
C ALA A 251 15.42 0.43 6.88
N ILE A 252 14.93 1.65 6.66
CA ILE A 252 14.08 2.00 5.52
C ILE A 252 14.75 3.12 4.74
N SER A 253 14.96 2.90 3.44
CA SER A 253 15.49 3.93 2.56
C SER A 253 14.98 3.84 1.13
N ASP A 254 15.03 4.97 0.42
CA ASP A 254 14.77 5.03 -1.02
C ASP A 254 13.34 4.57 -1.38
N ILE A 255 12.34 5.17 -0.72
CA ILE A 255 10.91 4.89 -0.92
C ILE A 255 10.24 6.09 -1.57
N ILE A 256 9.52 5.86 -2.66
CA ILE A 256 8.69 6.89 -3.28
C ILE A 256 7.23 6.48 -3.22
N TYR A 257 6.39 7.35 -2.67
CA TYR A 257 4.95 7.35 -2.90
C TYR A 257 4.61 8.48 -3.88
N ASN A 258 3.86 8.18 -4.93
CA ASN A 258 3.50 9.16 -5.97
C ASN A 258 2.03 8.99 -6.41
N ASN A 259 1.28 10.06 -6.62
CA ASN A 259 -0.12 9.96 -7.08
C ASN A 259 -0.99 9.10 -6.14
N VAL A 260 -1.15 9.55 -4.90
CA VAL A 260 -1.99 8.86 -3.91
C VAL A 260 -3.26 9.66 -3.68
N TYR A 261 -4.40 9.06 -3.97
CA TYR A 261 -5.71 9.64 -3.71
C TYR A 261 -6.33 8.97 -2.48
N THR A 262 -6.67 9.78 -1.47
CA THR A 262 -7.17 9.30 -0.20
C THR A 262 -8.48 9.97 0.16
N TYR A 263 -9.54 9.17 0.28
CA TYR A 263 -10.87 9.63 0.65
C TYR A 263 -11.33 9.03 1.99
N LYS A 264 -11.91 9.86 2.86
CA LYS A 264 -12.57 9.48 4.12
C LYS A 264 -11.74 8.53 5.01
N SER A 265 -10.44 8.76 5.03
CA SER A 265 -9.49 7.89 5.71
C SER A 265 -8.97 8.48 7.03
N ASN A 266 -8.21 7.70 7.79
CA ASN A 266 -7.62 8.20 9.04
C ASN A 266 -6.51 9.23 8.74
N GLN A 267 -5.70 9.00 7.70
CA GLN A 267 -4.66 9.90 7.24
C GLN A 267 -4.48 9.86 5.72
N MET A 268 -3.84 10.88 5.15
CA MET A 268 -3.23 10.75 3.82
C MET A 268 -1.94 9.94 3.89
N PHE A 269 -1.07 10.25 4.86
CA PHE A 269 0.10 9.45 5.19
C PHE A 269 0.47 9.57 6.66
N MET A 270 0.84 8.46 7.31
CA MET A 270 1.29 8.46 8.70
C MET A 270 2.58 7.67 8.90
N PHE A 271 3.54 8.27 9.61
CA PHE A 271 4.66 7.55 10.22
C PHE A 271 4.32 7.30 11.69
N LYS A 272 4.45 6.06 12.15
CA LYS A 272 4.12 5.66 13.51
C LYS A 272 5.30 4.95 14.18
N SER A 273 5.79 5.51 15.28
CA SER A 273 6.79 4.86 16.13
C SER A 273 6.60 5.20 17.61
N ASN A 274 7.20 4.42 18.51
CA ASN A 274 7.21 4.70 19.94
C ASN A 274 8.52 4.25 20.59
N GLY A 275 9.51 5.14 20.65
CA GLY A 275 10.88 4.80 21.03
C GLY A 275 11.63 4.10 19.89
N GLY A 276 12.47 3.12 20.22
CA GLY A 276 13.23 2.32 19.25
C GLY A 276 14.50 3.02 18.74
N SER A 277 15.06 2.49 17.65
CA SER A 277 16.23 3.04 16.96
C SER A 277 16.22 2.71 15.46
N GLY A 278 17.27 3.08 14.73
CA GLY A 278 17.34 2.93 13.28
C GLY A 278 16.86 4.16 12.52
N TYR A 279 16.58 4.02 11.23
CA TYR A 279 16.28 5.14 10.34
C TYR A 279 15.19 4.83 9.30
N VAL A 280 14.48 5.90 8.93
CA VAL A 280 13.72 6.06 7.70
C VAL A 280 14.32 7.24 6.95
N SER A 281 14.94 6.98 5.80
CA SER A 281 15.67 8.02 5.06
C SER A 281 15.40 8.03 3.56
N ASN A 282 15.70 9.14 2.90
CA ASN A 282 15.63 9.27 1.43
C ASN A 282 14.25 8.88 0.86
N CYS A 283 13.18 9.42 1.44
CA CYS A 283 11.82 9.10 0.99
C CYS A 283 11.13 10.33 0.38
N GLN A 284 10.30 10.09 -0.65
CA GLN A 284 9.57 11.15 -1.35
C GLN A 284 8.08 10.82 -1.38
N PHE A 285 7.26 11.82 -1.11
CA PHE A 285 5.80 11.69 -1.03
C PHE A 285 5.17 12.78 -1.91
N ASN A 286 4.88 12.41 -3.15
CA ASN A 286 4.58 13.34 -4.23
C ASN A 286 3.13 13.20 -4.70
N ASN A 287 2.50 14.31 -5.05
CA ASN A 287 1.20 14.33 -5.74
C ASN A 287 0.10 13.61 -4.94
N PHE A 288 -0.15 14.06 -3.71
CA PHE A 288 -1.24 13.50 -2.91
C PHE A 288 -2.51 14.36 -3.05
N ILE A 289 -3.66 13.70 -3.13
CA ILE A 289 -4.98 14.35 -3.04
C ILE A 289 -5.76 13.71 -1.89
N GLY A 290 -6.20 14.53 -0.94
CA GLY A 290 -6.97 14.09 0.23
C GLY A 290 -8.37 14.71 0.27
N ARG A 291 -9.38 13.96 0.73
CA ARG A 291 -10.70 14.55 1.06
C ARG A 291 -11.34 13.82 2.24
N SER A 292 -11.97 14.58 3.14
CA SER A 292 -12.68 14.08 4.33
C SER A 292 -11.84 13.21 5.26
N ASN A 293 -10.50 13.32 5.18
CA ASN A 293 -9.59 12.56 6.03
C ASN A 293 -9.50 13.19 7.42
N ALA A 294 -9.23 12.37 8.46
CA ALA A 294 -9.04 12.90 9.81
C ALA A 294 -7.69 13.62 9.97
N HIS A 295 -6.62 13.07 9.39
CA HIS A 295 -5.29 13.67 9.31
C HIS A 295 -4.86 13.78 7.84
N SER A 296 -3.87 14.64 7.57
CA SER A 296 -3.20 14.68 6.26
C SER A 296 -1.79 14.11 6.39
N LEU A 297 -0.78 14.96 6.58
CA LEU A 297 0.59 14.53 6.88
C LEU A 297 0.75 14.38 8.39
N ASN A 298 1.06 13.17 8.85
CA ASN A 298 1.22 12.87 10.27
C ASN A 298 2.53 12.11 10.54
N ILE A 299 3.43 12.68 11.33
CA ILE A 299 4.51 11.92 11.97
C ILE A 299 4.16 11.83 13.45
N ASN A 300 3.98 10.61 13.96
CA ASN A 300 3.71 10.37 15.37
C ASN A 300 4.76 9.41 15.94
N ALA A 301 5.86 9.97 16.45
CA ALA A 301 6.96 9.23 17.06
C ALA A 301 6.74 8.89 18.55
N ALA A 302 5.51 9.07 19.05
CA ALA A 302 5.05 8.61 20.35
C ALA A 302 3.67 7.94 20.21
N TRP A 303 3.51 7.14 19.16
CA TRP A 303 2.22 6.55 18.80
C TRP A 303 1.77 5.55 19.88
N PRO A 304 0.66 5.82 20.60
CA PRO A 304 0.32 5.09 21.83
C PRO A 304 -0.15 3.65 21.59
N GLN A 305 -0.50 3.31 20.35
CA GLN A 305 -0.89 1.94 19.97
C GLN A 305 0.32 1.07 19.62
N ALA A 306 1.54 1.65 19.49
CA ALA A 306 2.77 0.88 19.48
C ALA A 306 3.26 0.65 20.90
N GLU A 307 3.78 -0.54 21.14
CA GLU A 307 4.59 -0.82 22.32
C GLU A 307 5.77 0.14 22.38
N LYS A 308 6.00 0.74 23.56
CA LYS A 308 7.14 1.63 23.77
C LYS A 308 8.41 0.81 23.84
N ALA A 309 9.27 0.97 22.85
CA ALA A 309 10.55 0.31 22.81
C ALA A 309 11.67 1.13 23.45
N PRO A 310 12.71 0.48 24.01
CA PRO A 310 13.91 1.16 24.46
C PRO A 310 14.66 1.81 23.29
N GLY A 311 15.27 2.96 23.53
CA GLY A 311 16.05 3.71 22.54
C GLY A 311 15.62 5.17 22.42
N ASP A 312 16.45 5.94 21.73
CA ASP A 312 16.29 7.40 21.57
C ASP A 312 15.22 7.79 20.54
N GLY A 313 14.68 6.83 19.80
CA GLY A 313 13.70 7.03 18.74
C GLY A 313 14.23 6.65 17.36
N VAL A 314 13.31 6.32 16.47
CA VAL A 314 13.60 6.16 15.03
C VAL A 314 13.99 7.51 14.43
N ILE A 315 15.08 7.53 13.67
CA ILE A 315 15.55 8.71 12.93
C ILE A 315 14.72 8.84 11.65
N TYR A 316 14.09 10.00 11.46
CA TYR A 316 13.41 10.35 10.21
C TYR A 316 14.20 11.47 9.54
N GLU A 317 14.87 11.17 8.43
CA GLU A 317 15.77 12.12 7.78
C GLU A 317 15.61 12.15 6.26
N ASN A 318 15.87 13.30 5.63
CA ASN A 318 15.78 13.45 4.17
C ASN A 318 14.44 12.94 3.61
N LEU A 319 13.35 13.51 4.12
CA LEU A 319 11.99 13.22 3.69
C LEU A 319 11.42 14.44 2.96
N SER A 320 10.83 14.22 1.79
CA SER A 320 10.22 15.29 1.00
C SER A 320 8.73 15.04 0.77
N PHE A 321 7.92 16.08 0.98
CA PHE A 321 6.47 16.08 0.79
C PHE A 321 6.15 17.19 -0.19
N ASN A 322 5.74 16.81 -1.41
CA ASN A 322 5.57 17.77 -2.51
C ASN A 322 4.23 17.62 -3.20
N ASN A 323 3.58 18.75 -3.49
CA ASN A 323 2.32 18.84 -4.22
C ASN A 323 1.19 18.03 -3.55
N TRP A 324 0.79 18.47 -2.36
CA TRP A 324 -0.33 17.89 -1.62
C TRP A 324 -1.53 18.82 -1.68
N LYS A 325 -2.69 18.31 -2.10
CA LYS A 325 -3.91 19.10 -2.30
C LYS A 325 -5.15 18.42 -1.71
N GLY A 326 -6.23 19.18 -1.57
CA GLY A 326 -7.54 18.71 -1.16
C GLY A 326 -7.95 19.26 0.20
N THR A 327 -8.68 18.49 1.00
CA THR A 327 -9.25 18.93 2.28
C THR A 327 -9.13 17.87 3.37
N ALA A 328 -8.97 18.33 4.61
CA ALA A 328 -9.19 17.55 5.81
C ALA A 328 -10.62 17.79 6.35
N ALA A 329 -11.19 16.81 7.06
CA ALA A 329 -12.52 16.95 7.64
C ALA A 329 -12.62 18.14 8.62
N ASN A 330 -11.57 18.36 9.42
CA ASN A 330 -11.45 19.50 10.32
C ASN A 330 -9.97 19.83 10.56
N ALA A 331 -9.43 20.75 9.75
CA ALA A 331 -8.03 21.16 9.79
C ALA A 331 -7.65 21.98 11.04
N LYS A 332 -8.63 22.48 11.80
CA LYS A 332 -8.37 23.16 13.08
C LYS A 332 -8.21 22.20 14.24
N ALA A 333 -8.97 21.10 14.24
CA ALA A 333 -8.88 20.06 15.26
C ALA A 333 -7.68 19.13 15.02
N ARG A 334 -7.39 18.82 13.76
CA ARG A 334 -6.27 17.97 13.34
C ARG A 334 -5.57 18.64 12.18
N GLY A 335 -4.44 19.27 12.50
CA GLY A 335 -3.66 20.03 11.55
C GLY A 335 -3.25 19.26 10.30
N PRO A 336 -3.28 19.87 9.10
CA PRO A 336 -2.81 19.22 7.89
C PRO A 336 -1.32 18.85 7.93
N ILE A 337 -0.50 19.65 8.62
CA ILE A 337 0.87 19.32 8.98
C ILE A 337 0.91 19.06 10.48
N ASN A 338 1.10 17.80 10.87
CA ASN A 338 1.26 17.39 12.26
C ASN A 338 2.51 16.51 12.41
N LEU A 339 3.62 17.11 12.82
CA LEU A 339 4.92 16.45 12.91
C LEU A 339 5.37 16.37 14.36
N GLY A 340 5.20 15.21 14.99
CA GLY A 340 5.64 14.91 16.34
C GLY A 340 6.85 13.99 16.34
N CYS A 341 8.06 14.56 16.36
CA CYS A 341 9.32 13.81 16.45
C CYS A 341 9.83 13.78 17.89
N GLN A 342 10.61 12.77 18.25
CA GLN A 342 11.21 12.67 19.58
C GLN A 342 12.30 13.73 19.74
N SER A 343 12.49 14.27 20.95
CA SER A 343 13.57 15.26 21.21
C SER A 343 14.96 14.64 21.19
N THR A 344 15.04 13.34 21.46
CA THR A 344 16.25 12.50 21.45
C THR A 344 16.62 12.00 20.05
N ALA A 345 15.63 11.90 19.15
CA ALA A 345 15.83 11.65 17.72
C ALA A 345 15.01 12.64 16.88
N PRO A 346 15.44 13.92 16.78
CA PRO A 346 14.75 14.93 15.98
C PRO A 346 14.67 14.52 14.51
N CYS A 347 13.57 14.87 13.83
CA CYS A 347 13.48 14.71 12.38
C CYS A 347 14.36 15.78 11.70
N THR A 348 15.10 15.42 10.66
CA THR A 348 16.08 16.31 10.00
C THR A 348 15.93 16.30 8.48
N ASN A 349 16.40 17.38 7.84
CA ASN A 349 16.32 17.53 6.39
C ASN A 349 14.92 17.22 5.81
N ILE A 350 13.87 17.72 6.48
CA ILE A 350 12.48 17.57 6.03
C ILE A 350 12.13 18.71 5.07
N THR A 351 11.59 18.40 3.90
CA THR A 351 11.19 19.42 2.92
C THR A 351 9.70 19.30 2.63
N ILE A 352 8.96 20.40 2.83
CA ILE A 352 7.54 20.50 2.52
C ILE A 352 7.34 21.62 1.50
N THR A 353 6.94 21.26 0.29
CA THR A 353 6.73 22.19 -0.84
C THR A 353 5.37 21.96 -1.48
N ASP A 354 4.76 23.02 -2.01
CA ASP A 354 3.45 22.97 -2.69
C ASP A 354 2.38 22.21 -1.89
N PHE A 355 2.29 22.50 -0.59
CA PHE A 355 1.37 21.85 0.34
C PHE A 355 0.17 22.76 0.63
N ALA A 356 -1.00 22.40 0.11
CA ALA A 356 -2.24 23.16 0.25
C ALA A 356 -3.41 22.22 0.55
N ILE A 357 -3.63 21.93 1.84
CA ILE A 357 -4.80 21.19 2.31
C ILE A 357 -5.73 22.17 3.00
N GLY A 358 -6.98 22.26 2.54
CA GLY A 358 -8.02 23.06 3.16
C GLY A 358 -8.76 22.33 4.28
N SER A 359 -9.79 22.98 4.82
CA SER A 359 -10.74 22.39 5.77
C SER A 359 -12.13 22.25 5.16
N GLU A 360 -12.83 21.17 5.48
CA GLU A 360 -14.28 21.01 5.22
C GLU A 360 -15.13 21.68 6.32
N THR A 361 -14.54 21.90 7.51
CA THR A 361 -15.20 22.56 8.63
C THR A 361 -14.42 23.80 9.06
N GLY A 362 -15.08 24.96 9.04
CA GLY A 362 -14.45 26.25 9.38
C GLY A 362 -13.49 26.77 8.32
N SER A 363 -12.82 27.89 8.62
CA SER A 363 -11.97 28.63 7.67
C SER A 363 -10.55 28.86 8.18
N THR A 364 -10.14 28.19 9.26
CA THR A 364 -8.82 28.34 9.89
C THR A 364 -8.19 26.98 10.09
N GLU A 365 -6.86 26.95 10.19
CA GLU A 365 -6.09 25.72 10.32
C GLU A 365 -5.01 25.88 11.39
N VAL A 366 -4.48 24.75 11.82
CA VAL A 366 -3.33 24.72 12.72
C VAL A 366 -2.29 23.76 12.18
N ASN A 367 -1.02 24.15 12.14
CA ASN A 367 0.08 23.24 11.91
C ASN A 367 0.85 23.05 13.20
N VAL A 368 1.27 21.82 13.48
CA VAL A 368 2.02 21.46 14.69
C VAL A 368 3.32 20.79 14.26
N CYS A 369 4.44 21.32 14.76
CA CYS A 369 5.75 20.74 14.55
C CYS A 369 6.48 20.66 15.88
N GLN A 370 7.03 19.49 16.19
CA GLN A 370 7.79 19.20 17.40
C GLN A 370 9.06 18.47 17.01
N ASN A 371 10.20 19.06 17.35
CA ASN A 371 11.54 18.51 17.08
C ASN A 371 11.77 18.13 15.59
N ALA A 372 11.23 18.91 14.65
CA ALA A 372 11.32 18.63 13.22
C ALA A 372 12.04 19.76 12.47
N TYR A 373 13.08 19.42 11.72
CA TYR A 373 14.00 20.38 11.12
C TYR A 373 14.04 20.28 9.61
N GLY A 374 14.03 21.43 8.93
CA GLY A 374 14.08 21.53 7.48
C GLY A 374 13.41 22.79 6.96
N SER A 375 12.60 22.68 5.90
CA SER A 375 11.96 23.81 5.23
C SER A 375 10.49 23.56 4.89
N GLY A 376 9.65 24.59 5.07
CA GLY A 376 8.21 24.54 4.82
C GLY A 376 7.34 24.36 6.07
N GLY A 377 6.09 24.85 6.02
CA GLY A 377 5.14 24.74 7.13
C GLY A 377 5.63 25.38 8.44
N CYS A 378 5.57 24.61 9.54
CA CYS A 378 6.01 25.01 10.88
C CYS A 378 7.41 24.46 11.28
N LEU A 379 8.18 23.95 10.31
CA LEU A 379 9.52 23.41 10.55
C LEU A 379 10.49 24.52 10.98
N LYS A 380 11.42 24.18 11.88
CA LYS A 380 12.58 25.06 12.14
C LYS A 380 13.67 24.82 11.09
N PRO A 381 14.43 25.86 10.68
CA PRO A 381 15.58 25.69 9.81
C PRO A 381 16.59 24.67 10.38
N ASP A 382 17.10 23.78 9.53
CA ASP A 382 18.09 22.79 9.92
C ASP A 382 19.52 23.38 9.88
N THR A 383 19.92 24.10 10.93
CA THR A 383 21.22 24.80 11.00
C THR A 383 22.30 24.04 11.78
N GLY A 384 22.15 22.73 11.98
CA GLY A 384 23.11 21.89 12.72
C GLY A 384 23.05 22.00 14.25
N SER A 385 22.67 23.17 14.81
CA SER A 385 22.39 23.35 16.25
C SER A 385 20.91 23.11 16.54
N ARG A 386 20.54 21.85 16.82
CA ARG A 386 19.15 21.42 17.06
C ARG A 386 18.85 21.37 18.56
N SER A 387 17.78 22.05 18.99
CA SER A 387 17.29 22.01 20.37
C SER A 387 15.88 21.43 20.43
N ALA A 388 15.44 20.87 21.55
CA ALA A 388 14.03 20.49 21.66
C ALA A 388 13.11 21.71 21.44
N TYR A 389 12.00 21.52 20.74
CA TYR A 389 11.00 22.57 20.55
C TYR A 389 9.62 21.99 20.25
N SER A 390 8.59 22.79 20.54
CA SER A 390 7.23 22.61 20.06
C SER A 390 6.76 23.92 19.47
N ALA A 391 6.20 23.89 18.26
CA ALA A 391 5.66 25.03 17.55
C ALA A 391 4.23 24.74 17.10
N THR A 392 3.37 25.73 17.28
CA THR A 392 2.00 25.72 16.75
C THR A 392 1.82 26.95 15.88
N GLN A 393 1.54 26.74 14.60
CA GLN A 393 1.28 27.80 13.63
C GLN A 393 -0.22 27.85 13.35
N ASN A 394 -0.87 28.95 13.73
CA ASN A 394 -2.27 29.18 13.43
C ASN A 394 -2.39 29.90 12.09
N LEU A 395 -3.17 29.35 11.16
CA LEU A 395 -3.49 30.00 9.88
C LEU A 395 -4.89 30.60 9.96
N ALA A 396 -4.99 31.92 9.72
CA ALA A 396 -6.24 32.66 9.79
C ALA A 396 -7.16 32.43 8.58
N SER A 397 -6.65 31.80 7.52
CA SER A 397 -7.39 31.44 6.31
C SER A 397 -6.87 30.13 5.73
N LEU A 398 -7.71 29.43 4.98
CA LEU A 398 -7.32 28.24 4.21
C LEU A 398 -6.25 28.60 3.14
N PRO A 399 -5.32 27.70 2.81
CA PRO A 399 -4.29 27.96 1.80
C PRO A 399 -4.90 28.11 0.40
N ALA A 400 -4.33 28.99 -0.43
CA ALA A 400 -4.75 29.11 -1.83
C ALA A 400 -4.41 27.83 -2.63
N GLY A 401 -5.21 27.50 -3.65
CA GLY A 401 -4.93 26.36 -4.54
C GLY A 401 -5.09 24.97 -3.89
N TYR A 402 -5.83 24.88 -2.78
CA TYR A 402 -6.13 23.62 -2.09
C TYR A 402 -7.15 22.74 -2.82
N LYS A 403 -7.99 23.32 -3.68
CA LYS A 403 -9.00 22.56 -4.43
C LYS A 403 -8.32 21.55 -5.35
N ALA A 404 -8.84 20.33 -5.36
CA ALA A 404 -8.34 19.22 -6.15
C ALA A 404 -9.49 18.47 -6.83
N ALA A 405 -9.16 17.73 -7.89
CA ALA A 405 -10.10 16.82 -8.53
C ALA A 405 -10.48 15.65 -7.60
N THR A 406 -11.62 15.04 -7.86
CA THR A 406 -12.16 13.93 -7.07
C THR A 406 -12.21 12.66 -7.90
N MET A 407 -12.30 11.50 -7.24
CA MET A 407 -12.58 10.23 -7.90
C MET A 407 -14.10 9.97 -7.95
N PRO A 408 -14.65 9.45 -9.05
CA PRO A 408 -16.09 9.23 -9.20
C PRO A 408 -16.64 8.10 -8.32
N ARG A 409 -15.77 7.25 -7.77
CA ARG A 409 -16.13 6.04 -7.00
C ARG A 409 -15.89 6.21 -5.49
N ASP A 410 -15.84 7.45 -5.01
CA ASP A 410 -15.69 7.75 -3.58
C ASP A 410 -16.80 7.10 -2.76
N LEU A 411 -16.41 6.17 -1.88
CA LEU A 411 -17.34 5.35 -1.11
C LEU A 411 -17.89 6.13 0.07
N VAL A 412 -19.07 6.72 -0.11
CA VAL A 412 -19.75 7.54 0.92
C VAL A 412 -20.03 6.76 2.20
N THR A 413 -20.49 5.50 2.06
CA THR A 413 -20.83 4.62 3.18
C THR A 413 -19.87 3.43 3.20
N PRO A 414 -18.94 3.36 4.18
CA PRO A 414 -18.06 2.20 4.35
C PRO A 414 -18.85 0.90 4.59
N PHE A 415 -18.24 -0.24 4.30
CA PHE A 415 -18.86 -1.54 4.52
C PHE A 415 -18.99 -1.87 6.00
N ALA A 416 -20.17 -2.36 6.40
CA ALA A 416 -20.47 -2.78 7.76
C ALA A 416 -19.68 -4.04 8.15
N LEU A 417 -19.64 -4.33 9.45
CA LEU A 417 -18.89 -5.45 10.04
C LEU A 417 -19.75 -6.72 10.21
N ASP A 418 -21.04 -6.62 9.96
CA ASP A 418 -22.04 -7.66 10.23
C ASP A 418 -22.80 -8.13 8.98
N ALA A 419 -22.36 -7.67 7.80
CA ALA A 419 -22.93 -8.06 6.51
C ALA A 419 -21.85 -8.46 5.50
N MET A 420 -22.20 -9.36 4.59
CA MET A 420 -21.33 -9.79 3.50
C MET A 420 -20.94 -8.59 2.63
N ILE A 421 -19.65 -8.48 2.33
CA ILE A 421 -19.11 -7.46 1.43
C ILE A 421 -19.08 -8.01 0.00
N PRO A 422 -19.69 -7.33 -0.99
CA PRO A 422 -19.72 -7.82 -2.37
C PRO A 422 -18.34 -7.70 -3.04
N ILE A 423 -18.01 -8.71 -3.85
CA ILE A 423 -16.80 -8.72 -4.69
C ILE A 423 -16.94 -7.64 -5.78
N PRO A 424 -16.06 -6.63 -5.82
CA PRO A 424 -16.11 -5.60 -6.87
C PRO A 424 -15.38 -6.02 -8.14
N ALA A 425 -15.68 -5.32 -9.23
CA ALA A 425 -14.79 -5.29 -10.39
C ALA A 425 -13.53 -4.45 -10.07
N ILE A 426 -12.40 -4.87 -10.63
CA ILE A 426 -11.16 -4.11 -10.59
C ILE A 426 -11.36 -2.85 -11.44
N PRO A 427 -11.01 -1.66 -10.93
CA PRO A 427 -11.24 -0.44 -11.68
C PRO A 427 -10.14 -0.13 -12.68
N ASP A 428 -10.41 0.87 -13.51
CA ASP A 428 -9.54 1.38 -14.56
C ASP A 428 -9.07 2.82 -14.28
N SER A 429 -9.20 3.29 -13.03
CA SER A 429 -8.70 4.58 -12.59
C SER A 429 -8.52 4.62 -11.07
N PHE A 430 -7.33 5.05 -10.64
CA PHE A 430 -6.89 5.07 -9.24
C PHE A 430 -6.46 6.46 -8.76
N PHE A 431 -6.16 7.38 -9.68
CA PHE A 431 -5.83 8.77 -9.39
C PHE A 431 -6.44 9.70 -10.44
N PRO A 432 -6.93 10.91 -10.07
CA PRO A 432 -7.60 11.80 -11.02
C PRO A 432 -6.75 12.13 -12.25
N GLY A 433 -7.33 11.92 -13.44
CA GLY A 433 -6.68 12.24 -14.72
C GLY A 433 -5.60 11.27 -15.17
N ARG A 434 -5.39 10.16 -14.44
CA ARG A 434 -4.43 9.11 -14.80
C ARG A 434 -5.11 7.83 -15.24
N LYS A 435 -4.43 7.12 -16.14
CA LYS A 435 -4.78 5.78 -16.58
C LYS A 435 -3.85 4.77 -15.91
N PRO A 436 -4.32 3.53 -15.69
CA PRO A 436 -3.46 2.47 -15.18
C PRO A 436 -2.27 2.21 -16.08
N VAL A 437 -1.16 1.79 -15.48
CA VAL A 437 0.07 1.44 -16.20
C VAL A 437 -0.16 0.28 -17.16
N TYR A 438 -0.96 -0.71 -16.76
CA TYR A 438 -1.35 -1.85 -17.59
C TYR A 438 -2.86 -1.91 -17.74
N ALA A 439 -3.33 -2.29 -18.93
CA ALA A 439 -4.72 -2.71 -19.09
C ALA A 439 -4.98 -3.95 -18.23
N LEU A 440 -6.21 -4.06 -17.75
CA LEU A 440 -6.71 -5.31 -17.17
C LEU A 440 -6.50 -6.47 -18.14
N MET A 441 -6.13 -7.64 -17.61
CA MET A 441 -5.97 -8.88 -18.38
C MET A 441 -7.22 -9.22 -19.21
N ALA A 442 -8.41 -8.96 -18.68
CA ALA A 442 -9.69 -9.10 -19.40
C ALA A 442 -9.75 -8.31 -20.72
N ASN A 443 -8.97 -7.24 -20.84
CA ASN A 443 -8.94 -6.31 -21.97
C ASN A 443 -7.65 -6.48 -22.81
N GLY A 444 -6.99 -7.64 -22.74
CA GLY A 444 -5.75 -7.91 -23.48
C GLY A 444 -4.48 -7.40 -22.80
N GLY A 445 -4.53 -7.15 -21.48
CA GLY A 445 -3.37 -6.75 -20.67
C GLY A 445 -2.16 -7.69 -20.78
N GLY A 446 -0.96 -7.12 -20.70
CA GLY A 446 0.30 -7.86 -20.84
C GLY A 446 1.49 -7.03 -21.34
N ALA A 447 1.26 -5.78 -21.75
CA ALA A 447 2.26 -4.76 -22.03
C ALA A 447 1.79 -3.41 -21.44
N PRO A 448 2.70 -2.49 -21.06
CA PRO A 448 2.35 -1.16 -20.58
C PRO A 448 1.47 -0.41 -21.60
N LEU A 449 0.49 0.35 -21.11
CA LEU A 449 -0.49 1.12 -21.89
C LEU A 449 0.06 2.42 -22.49
#